data_AF-A0A2G8KJ81-F1
#
_entry.id   AF-A0A2G8KJ81-F1
#
_cell.length_a   1.000
_cell.length_b   1.000
_cell.length_c   1.000
_cell.angle_alpha   90.00
_cell.angle_beta   90.00
_cell.angle_gamma   90.00
#
_symmetry.space_group_name_H-M   'P 1'
#
loop_
_entity.id
_entity.type
_entity.pdbx_description
1 polymer ?
#
loop_
_entity_poly.entity_id
_entity_poly.type
_entity_poly.pdbx_seq_one_letter_code
_entity_poly.pdbx_strand_id
1 'polypeptide(L)'
;MIHQFQNIGSQDILLLARRVDIRRISLDTPDYTAIILPVKDVKHAIAIDYDPVEDYVYWTDDELKAIQRVKLDGTVAEFLVKDNIGAPDGIAIDWIARNMYWTDSLSFTIEVARLNGSSRKVITQEDVEKPRAIAVHPALG
;
A
#
# COMPACT_ATOMS: atom_id res chain seq x y z
N MET A 1 -9.53 29.58 -29.19
CA MET A 1 -8.73 28.34 -29.18
C MET A 1 -8.61 27.92 -27.72
N ILE A 2 -9.47 27.01 -27.28
CA ILE A 2 -9.55 26.59 -25.88
C ILE A 2 -8.84 25.24 -25.82
N HIS A 3 -7.69 25.18 -25.16
CA HIS A 3 -7.00 23.91 -24.92
C HIS A 3 -7.88 23.08 -23.98
N GLN A 4 -8.51 22.04 -24.54
CA GLN A 4 -9.02 20.94 -23.74
C GLN A 4 -7.83 20.25 -23.10
N PHE A 5 -7.71 20.34 -21.77
CA PHE A 5 -6.84 19.44 -21.03
C PHE A 5 -7.43 18.05 -21.15
N GLN A 6 -6.85 17.22 -22.02
CA GLN A 6 -7.05 15.79 -21.93
C GLN A 6 -6.54 15.36 -20.56
N ASN A 7 -7.44 14.78 -19.77
CA ASN A 7 -7.12 14.06 -18.55
C ASN A 7 -6.44 12.75 -18.96
N ILE A 8 -5.20 12.85 -19.46
CA ILE A 8 -4.34 11.70 -19.67
C ILE A 8 -3.79 11.41 -18.28
N GLY A 9 -4.24 10.32 -17.66
CA GLY A 9 -3.65 9.85 -16.43
C GLY A 9 -2.14 9.81 -16.59
N SER A 10 -1.41 10.34 -15.60
CA SER A 10 0.05 10.31 -15.60
C SER A 10 0.52 8.86 -15.81
N GLN A 11 1.47 8.65 -16.71
CA GLN A 11 2.04 7.33 -16.98
C GLN A 11 2.90 6.89 -15.80
N ASP A 12 3.71 7.81 -15.26
CA ASP A 12 4.60 7.54 -14.14
C ASP A 12 4.21 8.37 -12.92
N ILE A 13 3.95 7.69 -11.80
CA ILE A 13 3.51 8.31 -10.55
C ILE A 13 4.43 7.88 -9.41
N LEU A 14 4.84 8.85 -8.59
CA LEU A 14 5.45 8.59 -7.30
C LEU A 14 4.37 8.65 -6.21
N LEU A 15 4.22 7.56 -5.47
CA LEU A 15 3.36 7.48 -4.29
C LEU A 15 4.17 7.68 -3.01
N LEU A 16 3.60 8.39 -2.05
CA LEU A 16 4.24 8.68 -0.78
C LEU A 16 3.26 8.45 0.37
N ALA A 17 3.65 7.59 1.31
CA ALA A 17 3.06 7.58 2.65
C ALA A 17 3.76 8.62 3.52
N ARG A 18 2.98 9.55 4.08
CA ARG A 18 3.40 10.41 5.19
C ARG A 18 2.59 10.01 6.41
N ARG A 19 3.09 10.36 7.59
CA ARG A 19 2.44 10.04 8.88
C ARG A 19 0.92 10.23 8.86
N VAL A 20 0.43 11.32 8.28
CA VAL A 20 -1.00 11.70 8.34
C VAL A 20 -1.71 11.76 6.99
N ASP A 21 -1.03 11.46 5.87
CA ASP A 21 -1.63 11.48 4.55
C ASP A 21 -0.92 10.57 3.55
N ILE A 22 -1.64 10.17 2.50
CA ILE A 22 -1.08 9.49 1.33
C ILE A 22 -1.10 10.47 0.16
N ARG A 23 -0.01 10.55 -0.60
CA ARG A 23 0.13 11.48 -1.72
C ARG A 23 0.53 10.77 -2.99
N ARG A 24 0.15 11.36 -4.11
CA ARG A 24 0.66 11.03 -5.44
C ARG A 24 1.29 12.26 -6.07
N ILE A 25 2.37 12.05 -6.82
CA ILE A 25 3.07 13.07 -7.60
C ILE A 25 3.18 12.52 -9.02
N SER A 26 2.71 13.28 -10.00
CA SER A 26 2.98 12.97 -11.42
C SER A 26 4.45 13.22 -11.70
N LEU A 27 5.10 12.27 -12.37
CA LEU A 27 6.48 12.41 -12.85
C LEU A 27 6.53 12.96 -14.29
N ASP A 28 5.38 13.06 -14.96
CA ASP A 28 5.25 13.60 -16.30
C ASP A 28 5.19 15.13 -16.32
N THR A 29 4.96 15.76 -15.16
CA THR A 29 4.85 17.22 -15.04
C THR A 29 6.03 17.80 -14.27
N PRO A 30 6.65 18.89 -14.76
CA PRO A 30 7.88 19.44 -14.18
C PRO A 30 7.66 20.14 -12.83
N ASP A 31 6.41 20.41 -12.47
CA ASP A 31 6.04 21.04 -11.21
C ASP A 31 5.97 20.03 -10.04
N TYR A 32 5.94 18.73 -10.33
CA TYR A 32 5.90 17.64 -9.34
C TYR A 32 4.88 17.88 -8.22
N THR A 33 3.73 18.46 -8.58
CA THR A 33 2.72 18.85 -7.61
C THR A 33 2.19 17.63 -6.87
N ALA A 34 2.32 17.64 -5.54
CA ALA A 34 1.83 16.58 -4.68
C ALA A 34 0.33 16.72 -4.44
N ILE A 35 -0.44 15.72 -4.90
CA ILE A 35 -1.88 15.62 -4.69
C ILE A 35 -2.12 14.67 -3.52
N ILE A 36 -2.89 15.11 -2.52
CA ILE A 36 -3.30 14.28 -1.39
C ILE A 36 -4.46 13.38 -1.83
N LEU A 37 -4.35 12.08 -1.60
CA LEU A 37 -5.46 11.15 -1.84
C LEU A 37 -6.56 11.39 -0.79
N PRO A 38 -7.84 11.39 -1.16
CA PRO A 38 -8.95 11.70 -0.25
C PRO A 38 -9.32 10.51 0.65
N VAL A 39 -8.33 9.98 1.38
CA VAL A 39 -8.51 8.93 2.38
C VAL A 39 -8.81 9.54 3.75
N LYS A 40 -9.71 8.90 4.49
CA LYS A 40 -9.97 9.21 5.90
C LYS A 40 -9.15 8.28 6.77
N ASP A 41 -8.95 8.67 8.02
CA ASP A 41 -8.33 7.81 9.04
C ASP A 41 -6.94 7.28 8.62
N VAL A 42 -6.05 8.21 8.28
CA VAL A 42 -4.60 7.95 8.29
C VAL A 42 -4.05 8.54 9.59
N LYS A 43 -3.56 7.68 10.49
CA LYS A 43 -3.01 8.09 11.79
C LYS A 43 -1.50 8.11 11.76
N HIS A 44 -0.92 7.00 11.31
CA HIS A 44 0.52 6.86 11.18
C HIS A 44 0.86 5.87 10.06
N ALA A 45 0.77 6.33 8.81
CA ALA A 45 1.15 5.49 7.66
C ALA A 45 2.66 5.22 7.65
N ILE A 46 3.03 3.94 7.45
CA ILE A 46 4.42 3.48 7.48
C ILE A 46 4.89 3.04 6.10
N ALA A 47 4.34 1.94 5.58
CA ALA A 47 4.70 1.36 4.30
C ALA A 47 3.59 1.58 3.27
N ILE A 48 3.96 1.59 1.99
CA ILE A 48 3.05 1.81 0.87
C ILE A 48 3.47 0.96 -0.32
N ASP A 49 2.50 0.45 -1.07
CA ASP A 49 2.74 -0.21 -2.35
C ASP A 49 1.49 -0.09 -3.24
N TYR A 50 1.60 -0.47 -4.51
CA TYR A 50 0.58 -0.23 -5.53
C TYR A 50 0.30 -1.46 -6.38
N ASP A 51 -0.99 -1.66 -6.66
CA ASP A 51 -1.46 -2.64 -7.62
C ASP A 51 -1.82 -1.98 -8.95
N PRO A 52 -1.03 -2.18 -10.02
CA PRO A 52 -1.31 -1.60 -11.33
C PRO A 52 -2.46 -2.29 -12.07
N VAL A 53 -2.94 -3.46 -11.62
CA VAL A 53 -4.02 -4.19 -12.31
C VAL A 53 -5.39 -3.64 -11.95
N GLU A 54 -5.59 -3.29 -10.68
CA GLU A 54 -6.86 -2.72 -10.19
C GLU A 54 -6.69 -1.29 -9.65
N ASP A 55 -5.59 -0.60 -9.90
CA ASP A 55 -5.37 0.78 -9.47
C ASP A 55 -5.56 1.02 -7.97
N TYR A 56 -5.16 0.07 -7.12
CA TYR A 56 -5.25 0.22 -5.67
C TYR A 56 -3.91 0.62 -5.07
N VAL A 57 -3.93 1.63 -4.21
CA VAL A 57 -2.82 1.99 -3.33
C VAL A 57 -3.05 1.32 -1.98
N TYR A 58 -2.07 0.56 -1.50
CA TYR A 58 -2.09 -0.14 -0.23
C TYR A 58 -1.14 0.53 0.74
N TRP A 59 -1.53 0.65 2.01
CA TRP A 59 -0.63 1.13 3.04
C TRP A 59 -0.86 0.45 4.39
N THR A 60 0.18 0.48 5.21
CA THR A 60 0.14 0.02 6.59
C THR A 60 0.03 1.21 7.54
N ASP A 61 -0.71 1.05 8.63
CA ASP A 61 -0.85 2.06 9.69
C ASP A 61 -0.68 1.39 11.06
N ASP A 62 0.38 1.75 11.78
CA ASP A 62 0.75 1.11 13.04
C ASP A 62 0.02 1.70 14.26
N GLU A 63 -0.53 2.91 14.17
CA GLU A 63 -1.39 3.46 15.22
C GLU A 63 -2.80 2.89 15.10
N LEU A 64 -3.33 2.75 13.88
CA LEU A 64 -4.62 2.10 13.63
C LEU A 64 -4.58 0.59 13.73
N LYS A 65 -3.38 0.00 13.71
CA LYS A 65 -3.21 -1.46 13.65
C LYS A 65 -3.99 -2.00 12.45
N ALA A 66 -3.65 -1.53 11.25
CA ALA A 66 -4.38 -1.89 10.05
C ALA A 66 -3.54 -1.92 8.76
N ILE A 67 -4.03 -2.69 7.80
CA ILE A 67 -3.69 -2.58 6.38
C ILE A 67 -4.93 -2.07 5.65
N GLN A 68 -4.76 -1.02 4.87
CA GLN A 68 -5.84 -0.33 4.16
C GLN A 68 -5.51 -0.21 2.68
N ARG A 69 -6.54 0.01 1.86
CA ARG A 69 -6.38 0.36 0.45
C ARG A 69 -7.37 1.42 -0.01
N VAL A 70 -7.04 2.09 -1.10
CA VAL A 70 -7.92 3.02 -1.81
C VAL A 70 -7.62 2.96 -3.31
N LYS A 71 -8.62 3.19 -4.17
CA LYS A 71 -8.33 3.40 -5.60
C LYS A 71 -7.47 4.64 -5.76
N LEU A 72 -6.62 4.67 -6.79
CA LEU A 72 -5.74 5.78 -7.11
C LEU A 72 -6.50 7.10 -7.38
N ASP A 73 -7.76 7.01 -7.83
CA ASP A 73 -8.67 8.14 -8.00
C ASP A 73 -9.31 8.63 -6.68
N GLY A 74 -9.03 7.96 -5.57
CA GLY A 74 -9.54 8.26 -4.23
C GLY A 74 -10.85 7.58 -3.88
N THR A 75 -11.43 6.78 -4.77
CA THR A 75 -12.67 6.03 -4.50
C THR A 75 -12.38 4.71 -3.79
N VAL A 76 -13.43 4.06 -3.26
CA VAL A 76 -13.37 2.70 -2.69
C VAL A 76 -12.24 2.51 -1.67
N ALA A 77 -12.30 3.27 -0.57
CA ALA A 77 -11.40 3.09 0.57
C ALA A 77 -11.88 1.94 1.48
N GLU A 78 -10.99 1.01 1.81
CA GLU A 78 -11.31 -0.21 2.55
C GLU A 78 -10.24 -0.57 3.59
N PHE A 79 -10.67 -1.12 4.72
CA PHE A 79 -9.79 -1.79 5.68
C PHE A 79 -9.72 -3.28 5.33
N LEU A 80 -8.52 -3.81 5.10
CA LEU A 80 -8.30 -5.21 4.70
C LEU A 80 -7.95 -6.11 5.88
N VAL A 81 -7.14 -5.60 6.81
CA VAL A 81 -6.72 -6.31 8.02
C VAL A 81 -6.83 -5.34 9.20
N LYS A 82 -7.50 -5.77 10.27
CA LYS A 82 -7.70 -5.00 11.52
C LYS A 82 -7.47 -5.79 12.80
N ASP A 83 -7.35 -7.11 12.69
CA ASP A 83 -7.24 -8.01 13.83
C ASP A 83 -5.85 -8.63 13.86
N ASN A 84 -5.31 -8.89 15.06
CA ASN A 84 -4.01 -9.57 15.25
C ASN A 84 -2.87 -8.97 14.40
N ILE A 85 -2.77 -7.64 14.40
CA ILE A 85 -1.72 -6.91 13.71
C ILE A 85 -1.08 -5.94 14.71
N GLY A 86 0.23 -6.02 14.81
CA GLY A 86 1.08 -5.31 15.76
C GLY A 86 1.68 -4.06 15.13
N ALA A 87 2.86 -4.16 14.54
CA ALA A 87 3.56 -3.05 13.90
C ALA A 87 3.88 -3.43 12.45
N PRO A 88 2.92 -3.21 11.52
CA PRO A 88 3.10 -3.56 10.12
C PRO A 88 4.07 -2.58 9.44
N ASP A 89 5.36 -2.91 9.44
CA ASP A 89 6.46 -2.04 9.03
C ASP A 89 6.77 -2.07 7.53
N GLY A 90 6.21 -3.04 6.80
CA GLY A 90 6.49 -3.28 5.40
C GLY A 90 5.32 -3.98 4.71
N ILE A 91 5.08 -3.66 3.44
CA ILE A 91 4.07 -4.28 2.60
C ILE A 91 4.64 -4.46 1.19
N ALA A 92 4.28 -5.57 0.55
CA ALA A 92 4.60 -5.85 -0.84
C ALA A 92 3.42 -6.53 -1.55
N ILE A 93 3.11 -6.08 -2.76
CA ILE A 93 1.97 -6.52 -3.55
C ILE A 93 2.45 -7.47 -4.66
N ASP A 94 1.94 -8.70 -4.62
CA ASP A 94 2.02 -9.61 -5.75
C ASP A 94 0.81 -9.38 -6.66
N TRP A 95 1.01 -8.55 -7.67
CA TRP A 95 -0.02 -8.20 -8.64
C TRP A 95 -0.39 -9.34 -9.59
N ILE A 96 0.41 -10.42 -9.68
CA ILE A 96 0.16 -11.58 -10.54
C ILE A 96 -0.72 -12.60 -9.78
N ALA A 97 -0.26 -13.06 -8.61
CA ALA A 97 -0.99 -14.05 -7.81
C ALA A 97 -2.14 -13.44 -6.99
N ARG A 98 -2.21 -12.11 -6.94
CA ARG A 98 -3.23 -11.33 -6.23
C ARG A 98 -3.15 -11.56 -4.72
N ASN A 99 -1.94 -11.45 -4.19
CA ASN A 99 -1.63 -11.55 -2.76
C ASN A 99 -0.95 -10.27 -2.26
N MET A 100 -1.21 -9.92 -1.01
CA MET A 100 -0.40 -8.96 -0.26
C MET A 100 0.46 -9.71 0.77
N TYR A 101 1.70 -9.27 0.89
CA TYR A 101 2.65 -9.73 1.88
C TYR A 101 2.98 -8.57 2.81
N TRP A 102 3.12 -8.83 4.10
CA TRP A 102 3.58 -7.80 5.03
C TRP A 102 4.45 -8.39 6.12
N THR A 103 5.24 -7.50 6.72
CA THR A 103 6.08 -7.80 7.88
C THR A 103 5.50 -7.12 9.10
N ASP A 104 5.46 -7.81 10.22
CA ASP A 104 5.03 -7.24 11.49
C ASP A 104 6.18 -7.32 12.51
N SER A 105 6.74 -6.16 12.87
CA SER A 105 7.91 -6.10 13.75
C SER A 105 7.59 -6.25 15.23
N LEU A 106 6.30 -6.14 15.62
CA LEU A 106 5.85 -6.39 16.98
C LEU A 106 5.40 -7.85 17.17
N SER A 107 4.79 -8.44 16.14
CA SER A 107 4.37 -9.85 16.15
C SER A 107 5.47 -10.81 15.70
N PHE A 108 6.58 -10.30 15.16
CA PHE A 108 7.71 -11.08 14.64
C PHE A 108 7.30 -12.01 13.48
N THR A 109 6.38 -11.55 12.63
CA THR A 109 5.81 -12.37 11.56
C THR A 109 6.11 -11.79 10.18
N ILE A 110 6.20 -12.69 9.21
CA ILE A 110 5.93 -12.39 7.80
C ILE A 110 4.64 -13.11 7.44
N GLU A 111 3.69 -12.40 6.84
CA GLU A 111 2.36 -12.91 6.57
C GLU A 111 1.93 -12.64 5.13
N VAL A 112 0.92 -13.39 4.70
CA VAL A 112 0.31 -13.26 3.38
C VAL A 112 -1.21 -13.35 3.47
N ALA A 113 -1.90 -12.63 2.60
CA ALA A 113 -3.34 -12.74 2.38
C ALA A 113 -3.67 -12.40 0.93
N ARG A 114 -4.89 -12.70 0.49
CA ARG A 114 -5.42 -12.17 -0.78
C ARG A 114 -5.52 -10.65 -0.71
N LEU A 115 -5.50 -9.98 -1.86
CA LEU A 115 -5.62 -8.52 -1.95
C LEU A 115 -6.93 -7.92 -1.40
N ASN A 116 -7.93 -8.76 -1.13
CA ASN A 116 -9.18 -8.39 -0.46
C ASN A 116 -9.18 -8.71 1.05
N GLY A 117 -8.04 -9.08 1.63
CA GLY A 117 -7.89 -9.43 3.05
C GLY A 117 -8.22 -10.89 3.41
N SER A 118 -8.79 -11.68 2.49
CA SER A 118 -9.15 -13.07 2.76
C SER A 118 -7.96 -14.04 2.74
N SER A 119 -8.16 -15.26 3.23
CA SER A 119 -7.16 -16.35 3.22
C SER A 119 -5.81 -15.98 3.83
N ARG A 120 -5.84 -15.19 4.92
CA ARG A 120 -4.65 -14.81 5.69
C ARG A 120 -3.91 -16.03 6.25
N LYS A 121 -2.58 -16.01 6.17
CA LYS A 121 -1.67 -17.03 6.70
C LYS A 121 -0.35 -16.39 7.16
N VAL A 122 0.19 -16.88 8.27
CA VAL A 122 1.58 -16.62 8.69
C VAL A 122 2.53 -17.49 7.87
N ILE A 123 3.49 -16.86 7.18
CA ILE A 123 4.53 -17.55 6.41
C ILE A 123 5.59 -18.08 7.36
N THR A 124 6.13 -17.21 8.20
CA THR A 124 7.09 -17.58 9.24
C THR A 124 6.97 -16.64 10.43
N GLN A 125 7.27 -17.20 11.60
CA GLN A 125 7.49 -16.50 12.86
C GLN A 125 8.80 -16.99 13.53
N GLU A 126 9.40 -18.05 13.00
CA GLU A 126 10.64 -18.63 13.50
C GLU A 126 11.82 -17.87 12.88
N ASP A 127 12.83 -17.54 13.70
CA ASP A 127 14.07 -16.87 13.30
C ASP A 127 13.90 -15.46 12.66
N VAL A 128 12.79 -14.77 12.93
CA VAL A 128 12.55 -13.41 12.44
C VAL A 128 12.40 -12.42 13.59
N GLU A 129 13.48 -11.79 14.04
CA GLU A 129 13.43 -11.00 15.27
C GLU A 129 12.83 -9.59 15.14
N LYS A 130 12.82 -8.93 13.96
CA LYS A 130 12.12 -7.66 13.65
C LYS A 130 12.08 -7.42 12.13
N PRO A 131 11.21 -8.09 11.37
CA PRO A 131 11.17 -7.88 9.92
C PRO A 131 10.65 -6.48 9.61
N ARG A 132 11.20 -5.82 8.58
CA ARG A 132 10.81 -4.46 8.16
C ARG A 132 10.59 -4.36 6.66
N ALA A 133 11.60 -3.98 5.89
CA ALA A 133 11.45 -3.88 4.45
C ALA A 133 11.17 -5.26 3.84
N ILE A 134 10.20 -5.31 2.93
CA ILE A 134 9.85 -6.49 2.14
C ILE A 134 9.64 -6.06 0.69
N ALA A 135 10.08 -6.90 -0.23
CA ALA A 135 9.79 -6.79 -1.65
C ALA A 135 9.56 -8.21 -2.18
N VAL A 136 8.66 -8.34 -3.16
CA VAL A 136 8.39 -9.61 -3.83
C VAL A 136 8.81 -9.49 -5.29
N HIS A 137 9.16 -10.63 -5.91
CA HIS A 137 9.42 -10.71 -7.35
C HIS A 137 8.38 -11.63 -8.01
N PRO A 138 7.16 -11.15 -8.28
CA PRO A 138 6.04 -12.01 -8.72
C PRO A 138 6.33 -12.91 -9.92
N ALA A 139 7.17 -12.44 -10.86
CA ALA A 139 7.46 -13.18 -12.09
C ALA A 139 8.45 -14.35 -11.90
N LEU A 140 9.19 -14.40 -10.78
CA LEU A 140 10.23 -15.40 -10.53
C LEU A 140 9.93 -16.29 -9.31
N GLY A 141 8.98 -15.88 -8.46
CA GLY A 141 8.79 -16.45 -7.13
C GLY A 141 9.86 -15.98 -6.16
#